data_AF-A0A1Q7PQL0-F1
#
_entry.id   AF-A0A1Q7PQL0-F1
#
_cell.length_a   1.000
_cell.length_b   1.000
_cell.length_c   1.000
_cell.angle_alpha   90.00
_cell.angle_beta   90.00
_cell.angle_gamma   90.00
#
_symmetry.space_group_name_H-M   'P 1'
#
loop_
_entity.id
_entity.type
_entity.pdbx_description
1 polymer ?
#
loop_
_entity_poly.entity_id
_entity_poly.type
_entity_poly.pdbx_seq_one_letter_code
_entity_poly.pdbx_strand_id
1 'polypeptide(L)'
;MAVGEYVVYERASKDEEQLFLKIAIDLVTTVKEPSNWMKPRNPKKHAGGKPVSYHFKPMMLVLLLMNYHRKDYREMEAHLKCDKHLLTELGLKESPSKSTIHVAHRKVGTKLIRELNDTALSKFKKEDVEGGEQRNTYL
;
A
#
# COMPACT_ATOMS: atom_id res chain seq x y z
N MET A 1 7.68 -23.35 26.35
CA MET A 1 6.99 -22.74 25.20
C MET A 1 7.74 -21.48 24.83
N ALA A 2 8.26 -21.43 23.60
CA ALA A 2 9.24 -20.44 23.13
C ALA A 2 8.58 -19.07 22.92
N VAL A 3 8.81 -18.15 23.86
CA VAL A 3 8.37 -16.75 23.78
C VAL A 3 9.34 -15.91 22.91
N GLY A 4 10.53 -16.44 22.61
CA GLY A 4 11.58 -15.73 21.86
C GLY A 4 11.43 -15.78 20.33
N GLU A 5 10.94 -16.88 19.76
CA GLU A 5 10.84 -17.04 18.30
C GLU A 5 9.78 -16.10 17.71
N TYR A 6 8.65 -15.94 18.40
CA TYR A 6 7.53 -15.09 17.95
C TYR A 6 7.92 -13.62 17.80
N VAL A 7 8.75 -13.10 18.71
CA VAL A 7 9.18 -11.69 18.72
C VAL A 7 10.13 -11.39 17.55
N VAL A 8 10.91 -12.38 17.10
CA VAL A 8 11.83 -12.22 15.97
C VAL A 8 11.07 -12.19 14.65
N TYR A 9 10.06 -13.06 14.47
CA TYR A 9 9.20 -13.04 13.27
C TYR A 9 8.39 -11.74 13.16
N GLU A 10 7.86 -11.21 14.26
CA GLU A 10 7.13 -9.94 14.25
C GLU A 10 8.02 -8.74 13.89
N ARG A 11 9.30 -8.75 14.29
CA ARG A 11 10.27 -7.70 13.91
C ARG A 11 10.67 -7.81 12.45
N ALA A 12 11.00 -9.01 11.97
CA ALA A 12 11.33 -9.23 10.56
C ALA A 12 10.17 -8.83 9.64
N SER A 13 8.93 -9.18 9.99
CA SER A 13 7.74 -8.80 9.22
C SER A 13 7.51 -7.29 9.19
N LYS A 14 7.86 -6.55 10.25
CA LYS A 14 7.74 -5.09 10.28
C LYS A 14 8.83 -4.41 9.45
N ASP A 15 10.06 -4.91 9.51
CA ASP A 15 11.16 -4.40 8.70
C ASP A 15 10.91 -4.65 7.21
N GLU A 16 10.35 -5.81 6.84
CA GLU A 16 9.91 -6.13 5.48
C GLU A 16 8.79 -5.21 5.00
N GLU A 17 7.79 -4.94 5.83
CA GLU A 17 6.68 -4.03 5.50
C GLU A 17 7.18 -2.59 5.28
N GLN A 18 8.10 -2.11 6.12
CA GLN A 18 8.71 -0.79 5.94
C GLN A 18 9.57 -0.70 4.68
N LEU A 19 10.33 -1.74 4.36
CA LEU A 19 11.14 -1.80 3.14
C LEU A 19 10.25 -1.82 1.89
N PHE A 20 9.17 -2.60 1.91
CA PHE A 20 8.15 -2.57 0.86
C PHE A 20 7.51 -1.19 0.71
N LEU A 21 7.13 -0.54 1.82
CA LEU A 21 6.55 0.80 1.81
C LEU A 21 7.49 1.84 1.20
N LYS A 22 8.79 1.78 1.51
CA LYS A 22 9.79 2.68 0.94
C LYS A 22 9.88 2.53 -0.59
N ILE A 23 9.97 1.29 -1.08
CA ILE A 23 9.96 0.99 -2.53
C ILE A 23 8.65 1.46 -3.17
N ALA A 24 7.52 1.24 -2.49
CA ALA A 24 6.20 1.63 -2.97
C ALA A 24 6.06 3.16 -3.07
N ILE A 25 6.58 3.92 -2.09
CA ILE A 25 6.61 5.39 -2.12
C ILE A 25 7.40 5.85 -3.34
N ASP A 26 8.61 5.33 -3.54
CA ASP A 26 9.44 5.70 -4.67
C ASP A 26 8.76 5.37 -6.00
N LEU A 27 8.14 4.20 -6.13
CA LEU A 27 7.38 3.84 -7.33
C LEU A 27 6.18 4.78 -7.56
N VAL A 28 5.39 5.06 -6.52
CA VAL A 28 4.20 5.91 -6.63
C VAL A 28 4.56 7.36 -6.97
N THR A 29 5.75 7.85 -6.61
CA THR A 29 6.19 9.19 -7.05
C THR A 29 6.33 9.30 -8.57
N THR A 30 6.67 8.21 -9.26
CA THR A 30 6.81 8.15 -10.72
C THR A 30 5.48 7.96 -11.46
N VAL A 31 4.42 7.55 -10.75
CA VAL A 31 3.10 7.31 -11.35
C VAL A 31 2.37 8.63 -11.55
N LYS A 32 1.96 8.88 -12.79
CA LYS A 32 1.12 10.04 -13.12
C LYS A 32 -0.26 9.87 -12.48
N GLU A 33 -0.69 10.90 -11.77
CA GLU A 33 -2.05 10.98 -11.24
C GLU A 33 -3.07 10.99 -12.40
N PRO A 34 -4.08 10.11 -12.38
CA PRO A 34 -5.08 10.10 -13.43
C PRO A 34 -5.90 11.39 -13.36
N SER A 35 -6.12 12.03 -14.51
CA SER A 35 -6.77 13.35 -14.62
C SER A 35 -8.20 13.42 -14.05
N ASN A 36 -8.78 12.27 -13.68
CA ASN A 36 -10.12 12.14 -13.10
C ASN A 36 -10.12 11.85 -11.58
N TRP A 37 -8.96 11.92 -10.92
CA TRP A 37 -8.81 11.57 -9.51
C TRP A 37 -9.66 12.44 -8.58
N MET A 38 -9.43 13.75 -8.62
CA MET A 38 -10.16 14.78 -7.85
C MET A 38 -11.19 15.55 -8.68
N LYS A 39 -11.73 14.96 -9.77
CA LYS A 39 -12.72 15.67 -10.58
C LYS A 39 -13.94 16.06 -9.72
N PRO A 40 -14.30 17.36 -9.66
CA PRO A 40 -15.45 17.81 -8.92
C PRO A 40 -16.71 17.16 -9.48
N ARG A 41 -17.61 16.79 -8.58
CA ARG A 41 -18.86 16.10 -8.92
C ARG A 41 -19.70 16.98 -9.84
N ASN A 42 -20.26 16.40 -10.90
CA ASN A 42 -21.29 17.08 -11.69
C ASN A 42 -22.60 17.10 -10.89
N PRO A 43 -23.12 18.27 -10.49
CA PRO A 43 -24.30 18.37 -9.61
C PRO A 43 -25.58 17.81 -10.27
N LYS A 44 -25.59 17.66 -11.60
CA LYS A 44 -26.75 17.17 -12.37
C LYS A 44 -26.88 15.65 -12.46
N LYS A 45 -25.93 14.87 -11.93
CA LYS A 45 -26.02 13.38 -11.90
C LYS A 45 -26.39 12.90 -10.50
N HIS A 46 -27.24 11.85 -10.45
CA HIS A 46 -27.58 11.12 -9.22
C HIS A 46 -26.33 10.81 -8.39
N ALA A 47 -26.47 10.81 -7.07
CA ALA A 47 -25.41 10.63 -6.09
C ALA A 47 -24.79 9.22 -6.12
N GLY A 48 -24.11 8.87 -7.21
CA GLY A 48 -23.30 7.67 -7.30
C GLY A 48 -21.99 7.85 -6.55
N GLY A 49 -21.92 7.30 -5.33
CA GLY A 49 -20.68 7.14 -4.55
C GLY A 49 -20.11 8.41 -3.90
N LYS A 50 -19.44 8.23 -2.75
CA LYS A 50 -18.70 9.32 -2.08
C LYS A 50 -17.48 9.73 -2.93
N PRO A 51 -17.17 11.03 -3.06
CA PRO A 51 -15.95 11.47 -3.71
C PRO A 51 -14.73 10.94 -2.96
N VAL A 52 -13.65 10.68 -3.69
CA VAL A 52 -12.36 10.32 -3.07
C VAL A 52 -11.81 11.59 -2.42
N SER A 53 -11.86 11.66 -1.10
CA SER A 53 -11.38 12.79 -0.30
C SER A 53 -9.86 12.79 -0.10
N TYR A 54 -9.19 11.71 -0.50
CA TYR A 54 -7.77 11.48 -0.28
C TYR A 54 -6.97 11.73 -1.56
N HIS A 55 -5.72 12.20 -1.39
CA HIS A 55 -4.79 12.39 -2.50
C HIS A 55 -4.47 11.06 -3.20
N PHE A 56 -4.05 11.14 -4.46
CA PHE A 56 -3.80 9.96 -5.29
C PHE A 56 -2.69 9.06 -4.73
N LYS A 57 -1.55 9.67 -4.42
CA LYS A 57 -0.37 8.98 -3.90
C LYS A 57 -0.64 8.13 -2.65
N PRO A 58 -1.21 8.67 -1.55
CA PRO A 58 -1.46 7.87 -0.35
C PRO A 58 -2.49 6.75 -0.60
N MET A 59 -3.47 6.97 -1.48
CA MET A 59 -4.41 5.92 -1.85
C MET A 59 -3.77 4.82 -2.71
N MET A 60 -2.85 5.16 -3.60
CA MET A 60 -2.07 4.17 -4.34
C MET A 60 -1.26 3.29 -3.40
N LEU A 61 -0.63 3.87 -2.38
CA LEU A 61 0.10 3.10 -1.36
C LEU A 61 -0.81 2.14 -0.60
N VAL A 62 -2.00 2.59 -0.19
CA VAL A 62 -3.00 1.70 0.45
C VAL A 62 -3.39 0.54 -0.47
N LEU A 63 -3.58 0.78 -1.77
CA LEU A 63 -3.92 -0.26 -2.73
C LEU A 63 -2.78 -1.24 -2.99
N LEU A 64 -1.53 -0.77 -2.98
CA LEU A 64 -0.35 -1.63 -3.08
C LEU A 64 -0.21 -2.50 -1.82
N LEU A 65 -0.34 -1.91 -0.63
CA LEU A 65 -0.26 -2.63 0.64
C LEU A 65 -1.38 -3.68 0.78
N MET A 66 -2.58 -3.35 0.31
CA MET A 66 -3.70 -4.30 0.23
C MET A 66 -3.36 -5.53 -0.63
N ASN A 67 -2.70 -5.35 -1.78
CA ASN A 67 -2.28 -6.45 -2.64
C ASN A 67 -1.11 -7.24 -2.06
N TYR A 68 -0.15 -6.55 -1.43
CA TYR A 68 0.99 -7.16 -0.77
C TYR A 68 0.54 -8.14 0.33
N HIS A 69 -0.33 -7.70 1.24
CA HIS A 69 -0.87 -8.56 2.29
C HIS A 69 -2.02 -9.47 1.83
N ARG A 70 -2.46 -9.35 0.57
CA ARG A 70 -3.63 -10.05 0.01
C ARG A 70 -4.90 -9.88 0.88
N LYS A 71 -5.08 -8.68 1.45
CA LYS A 71 -6.19 -8.34 2.32
C LYS A 71 -7.39 -7.87 1.50
N ASP A 72 -8.59 -8.23 1.95
CA ASP A 72 -9.83 -7.68 1.39
C ASP A 72 -10.07 -6.24 1.88
N TYR A 73 -10.95 -5.50 1.20
CA TYR A 73 -11.23 -4.09 1.55
C TYR A 73 -11.64 -3.85 3.02
N ARG A 74 -12.33 -4.82 3.64
CA ARG A 74 -12.71 -4.74 5.07
C ARG A 74 -11.54 -4.99 6.00
N GLU A 75 -10.70 -5.96 5.65
CA GLU A 75 -9.50 -6.30 6.43
C GLU A 75 -8.48 -5.17 6.35
N MET A 76 -8.34 -4.55 5.17
CA MET A 76 -7.49 -3.38 4.99
C MET A 76 -7.97 -2.17 5.81
N GLU A 77 -9.29 -1.92 5.83
CA GLU A 77 -9.87 -0.89 6.70
C GLU A 77 -9.58 -1.17 8.19
N ALA A 78 -9.77 -2.41 8.64
CA ALA A 78 -9.48 -2.81 10.02
C ALA A 78 -8.00 -2.64 10.35
N HIS A 79 -7.11 -3.07 9.45
CA HIS A 79 -5.67 -2.95 9.61
C HIS A 79 -5.22 -1.48 9.75
N LEU A 80 -5.72 -0.60 8.88
CA LEU A 80 -5.45 0.85 8.95
C LEU A 80 -6.04 1.51 10.20
N LYS A 81 -7.13 0.97 10.76
CA LYS A 81 -7.71 1.47 12.02
C LYS A 81 -6.90 1.04 13.25
N CYS A 82 -6.34 -0.16 13.21
CA CYS A 82 -5.53 -0.68 14.31
C CYS A 82 -4.13 -0.07 14.35
N ASP A 83 -3.57 0.32 13.20
CA ASP A 83 -2.21 0.84 13.11
C ASP A 83 -2.16 2.34 12.73
N LYS A 84 -2.00 3.19 13.75
CA LYS A 84 -1.86 4.64 13.57
C LYS A 84 -0.50 5.05 13.01
N HIS A 85 0.53 4.22 13.20
CA HIS A 85 1.86 4.49 12.66
C HIS A 85 1.83 4.37 11.14
N LEU A 86 1.23 3.28 10.65
CA LEU A 86 1.02 3.03 9.23
C LEU A 86 0.25 4.17 8.55
N LEU A 87 -0.78 4.74 9.18
CA LEU A 87 -1.49 5.91 8.64
C LEU A 87 -0.56 7.12 8.46
N THR A 88 0.35 7.34 9.40
CA THR A 88 1.29 8.47 9.36
C THR A 88 2.31 8.27 8.25
N GLU A 89 2.87 7.07 8.10
CA GLU A 89 3.80 6.72 7.02
C GLU A 89 3.13 6.83 5.64
N LEU A 90 1.86 6.44 5.54
CA LEU A 90 1.06 6.60 4.32
C LEU A 90 0.67 8.06 4.05
N GLY A 91 0.93 9.00 4.94
CA GLY A 91 0.53 10.40 4.81
C GLY A 91 -0.99 10.63 4.91
N LEU A 92 -1.70 9.72 5.58
CA LEU A 92 -3.15 9.76 5.77
C LEU A 92 -3.49 10.36 7.14
N LYS A 93 -4.35 11.38 7.15
CA LYS A 93 -4.87 11.95 8.41
C LYS A 93 -5.89 11.04 9.10
N GLU A 94 -6.65 10.29 8.32
CA GLU A 94 -7.70 9.40 8.79
C GLU A 94 -7.67 8.09 8.00
N SER A 95 -8.15 7.02 8.64
CA SER A 95 -8.26 5.71 7.98
C SER A 95 -9.37 5.75 6.92
N PRO A 96 -9.06 5.43 5.64
CA PRO A 96 -10.06 5.35 4.61
C PRO A 96 -11.01 4.17 4.84
N SER A 97 -12.31 4.42 4.70
CA SER A 97 -13.32 3.36 4.75
C SER A 97 -13.19 2.38 3.59
N LYS A 98 -13.67 1.14 3.77
CA LYS A 98 -13.85 0.13 2.71
C LYS A 98 -14.36 0.74 1.40
N SER A 99 -15.43 1.53 1.50
CA SER A 99 -16.10 2.13 0.34
C SER A 99 -15.17 3.10 -0.41
N THR A 100 -14.35 3.84 0.33
CA THR A 100 -13.36 4.76 -0.25
C THR A 100 -12.25 3.98 -0.96
N ILE A 101 -11.72 2.92 -0.33
CA ILE A 101 -10.69 2.05 -0.92
C ILE A 101 -11.22 1.38 -2.20
N HIS A 102 -12.46 0.88 -2.18
CA HIS A 102 -13.08 0.28 -3.35
C HIS A 102 -13.28 1.27 -4.50
N VAL A 103 -13.71 2.50 -4.21
CA VAL A 103 -13.83 3.56 -5.24
C VAL A 103 -12.47 3.93 -5.81
N ALA A 104 -11.44 4.06 -4.97
CA ALA A 104 -10.07 4.30 -5.40
C ALA A 104 -9.58 3.16 -6.32
N HIS A 105 -9.72 1.91 -5.90
CA HIS A 105 -9.36 0.74 -6.69
C HIS A 105 -10.02 0.74 -8.08
N ARG A 106 -11.32 1.05 -8.15
CA ARG A 106 -12.07 1.14 -9.41
C ARG A 106 -11.57 2.26 -10.32
N LYS A 107 -11.16 3.41 -9.77
CA LYS A 107 -10.66 4.55 -10.55
C LYS A 107 -9.29 4.28 -11.17
N VAL A 108 -8.42 3.60 -10.43
CA VAL A 108 -7.06 3.24 -10.88
C VAL A 108 -7.11 2.08 -11.87
N GLY A 109 -7.96 1.09 -11.59
CA GLY A 109 -8.09 -0.11 -12.38
C GLY A 109 -7.12 -1.21 -11.94
N THR A 110 -7.60 -2.45 -11.95
CA THR A 110 -6.88 -3.62 -11.44
C THR A 110 -5.58 -3.90 -12.18
N LYS A 111 -5.53 -3.59 -13.50
CA LYS A 111 -4.34 -3.84 -14.34
C LYS A 111 -3.13 -3.03 -13.88
N LEU A 112 -3.32 -1.72 -13.68
CA LEU A 112 -2.24 -0.81 -13.27
C LEU A 112 -1.77 -1.10 -11.85
N ILE A 113 -2.69 -1.46 -10.95
CA ILE A 113 -2.34 -1.86 -9.58
C ILE A 113 -1.49 -3.14 -9.59
N ARG A 114 -1.87 -4.13 -10.41
CA ARG A 114 -1.12 -5.39 -10.54
C ARG A 114 0.27 -5.17 -11.11
N GLU A 115 0.40 -4.39 -12.18
CA GLU A 115 1.71 -4.07 -12.79
C GLU A 115 2.63 -3.35 -11.80
N LEU A 116 2.12 -2.39 -11.04
CA LEU A 116 2.89 -1.70 -10.02
C LEU A 116 3.25 -2.61 -8.85
N ASN A 117 2.33 -3.49 -8.43
CA ASN A 117 2.60 -4.46 -7.37
C ASN A 117 3.66 -5.48 -7.80
N ASP A 118 3.57 -6.01 -9.02
CA ASP A 118 4.56 -6.94 -9.57
C ASP A 118 5.92 -6.26 -9.72
N THR A 119 5.96 -4.97 -10.08
CA THR A 119 7.19 -4.16 -10.13
C THR A 119 7.77 -3.93 -8.73
N ALA A 120 6.93 -3.59 -7.75
CA ALA A 120 7.33 -3.41 -6.36
C ALA A 120 7.89 -4.72 -5.78
N LEU A 121 7.21 -5.84 -5.99
CA LEU A 121 7.65 -7.17 -5.58
C LEU A 121 8.95 -7.59 -6.27
N SER A 122 9.12 -7.26 -7.55
CA SER A 122 10.36 -7.57 -8.28
C SER A 122 11.54 -6.76 -7.78
N LYS A 123 11.34 -5.49 -7.41
CA LYS A 123 12.37 -4.65 -6.77
C LYS A 123 12.68 -5.13 -5.36
N PHE A 124 11.64 -5.44 -4.58
CA PHE A 124 11.76 -5.99 -3.23
C PHE A 124 12.57 -7.29 -3.23
N LYS A 125 12.25 -8.24 -4.11
CA LYS A 125 13.02 -9.49 -4.24
C LYS A 125 14.47 -9.26 -4.67
N LYS A 126 14.75 -8.23 -5.46
CA LYS A 126 16.14 -7.90 -5.84
C LYS A 126 16.93 -7.36 -4.65
N GLU A 127 16.35 -6.45 -3.87
CA GLU A 127 17.00 -5.93 -2.65
C GLU A 127 17.17 -7.01 -1.58
N ASP A 128 16.22 -7.94 -1.47
CA ASP A 128 16.32 -9.10 -0.57
C ASP A 128 17.48 -10.04 -0.96
N VAL A 129 17.66 -10.28 -2.26
CA VAL A 129 18.76 -11.10 -2.80
C VAL A 129 20.11 -10.39 -2.67
N GLU A 130 20.20 -9.09 -2.95
CA GLU A 130 21.44 -8.31 -2.78
C GLU A 130 21.84 -8.18 -1.30
N GLY A 131 20.86 -8.12 -0.38
CA GLY A 131 21.10 -8.18 1.06
C GLY A 131 21.56 -9.56 1.56
N GLY A 132 21.20 -10.63 0.86
CA GLY A 132 21.67 -12.00 1.10
C GLY A 132 23.09 -12.26 0.58
N GLU A 133 23.48 -11.61 -0.52
CA GLU A 133 24.76 -11.86 -1.19
C GLU A 133 25.97 -11.23 -0.46
N GLN A 134 25.75 -10.25 0.41
CA GLN A 134 26.80 -9.70 1.28
C GLN A 134 27.12 -10.55 2.52
N ARG A 135 26.37 -11.62 2.80
CA ARG A 135 26.60 -12.47 3.98
C ARG A 135 27.48 -13.69 3.73
N ASN A 136 28.00 -13.87 2.51
CA ASN A 136 28.75 -15.09 2.16
C ASN A 136 30.12 -14.83 1.50
N THR A 137 30.84 -13.83 2.00
CA THR A 137 32.25 -13.56 1.63
C THR A 137 33.14 -13.53 2.86
N TYR A 138 33.05 -14.55 3.72
CA TYR A 138 34.12 -14.91 4.65
C TYR A 138 34.08 -16.41 4.93
N LEU A 139 34.66 -17.22 4.04
CA LEU A 139 35.30 -18.50 4.36
C LEU A 139 36.46 -18.72 3.39
#